data_AF-A0A3E1ER50-F1
#
_entry.id   AF-A0A3E1ER50-F1
#
_cell.length_a   1.000
_cell.length_b   1.000
_cell.length_c   1.000
_cell.angle_alpha   90.00
_cell.angle_beta   90.00
_cell.angle_gamma   90.00
#
_symmetry.space_group_name_H-M   'P 1'
#
loop_
_entity.id
_entity.type
_entity.pdbx_description
1 polymer ?
#
loop_
_entity_poly.entity_id
_entity_poly.type
_entity_poly.pdbx_seq_one_letter_code
_entity_poly.pdbx_strand_id
1 'polypeptide(L)'
;MPEGAPDLIAIEHDDHHAEHIGVLPDGRQFFLTTPFVPARGSEQGGEFVALYLFSADGNLLDARIESFGPRSTLDEALRRRTYGQWLTDLGDVSFERIEIAPFSVDRFGTSFGLIAQPPEEEDDQWTVTCEPGNYMAFYEPWDSGDYDT
;
A
#
# COMPACT_ATOMS: atom_id res chain seq x y z
N MET A 1 8.28 -4.72 -18.51
CA MET A 1 8.82 -3.68 -17.62
C MET A 1 10.10 -3.12 -18.23
N PRO A 2 10.44 -1.83 -18.01
CA PRO A 2 11.78 -1.32 -18.33
C PRO A 2 12.86 -2.04 -17.51
N GLU A 3 14.10 -2.05 -18.00
CA GLU A 3 15.23 -2.72 -17.35
C GLU A 3 15.50 -2.09 -15.97
N GLY A 4 15.54 -2.92 -14.92
CA GLY A 4 15.75 -2.50 -13.52
C GLY A 4 14.48 -2.29 -12.68
N ALA A 5 13.29 -2.21 -13.28
CA ALA A 5 12.05 -2.17 -12.51
C ALA A 5 11.73 -3.56 -11.91
N PRO A 6 11.25 -3.64 -10.65
CA PRO A 6 10.92 -4.91 -10.03
C PRO A 6 9.68 -5.57 -10.64
N ASP A 7 9.74 -6.89 -10.81
CA ASP A 7 8.55 -7.71 -11.09
C ASP A 7 7.75 -7.99 -9.82
N LEU A 8 8.44 -8.21 -8.70
CA LEU A 8 7.88 -8.39 -7.36
C LEU A 8 8.72 -7.60 -6.35
N ILE A 9 8.06 -7.09 -5.32
CA ILE A 9 8.70 -6.58 -4.11
C ILE A 9 8.21 -7.38 -2.91
N ALA A 10 9.11 -7.65 -1.99
CA ALA A 10 8.77 -8.20 -0.70
C ALA A 10 8.39 -7.10 0.28
N ILE A 11 7.50 -7.43 1.21
CA ILE A 11 7.20 -6.59 2.38
C ILE A 11 7.20 -7.51 3.59
N GLU A 12 8.11 -7.25 4.54
CA GLU A 12 8.09 -7.94 5.84
C GLU A 12 6.95 -7.44 6.70
N HIS A 13 6.34 -8.37 7.45
CA HIS A 13 5.35 -7.99 8.44
C HIS A 13 6.04 -7.37 9.66
N ASP A 14 5.57 -6.20 10.09
CA ASP A 14 6.10 -5.48 11.25
C ASP A 14 4.98 -4.87 12.10
N ASP A 15 5.32 -4.23 13.21
CA ASP A 15 4.32 -3.58 14.08
C ASP A 15 4.10 -2.09 13.71
N HIS A 16 4.40 -1.68 12.48
CA HIS A 16 4.30 -0.30 11.98
C HIS A 16 3.46 -0.20 10.69
N HIS A 17 4.06 0.11 9.52
CA HIS A 17 3.30 0.34 8.29
C HIS A 17 2.86 -0.97 7.63
N ALA A 18 3.49 -2.09 7.99
CA ALA A 18 3.16 -3.43 7.52
C ALA A 18 2.50 -4.30 8.62
N GLU A 19 1.79 -3.67 9.58
CA GLU A 19 1.05 -4.38 10.64
C GLU A 19 -0.07 -5.28 10.12
N HIS A 20 -0.68 -4.91 8.99
CA HIS A 20 -1.83 -5.63 8.45
C HIS A 20 -1.57 -6.06 7.01
N ILE A 21 -0.50 -6.84 6.84
CA ILE A 21 -0.22 -7.64 5.64
C ILE A 21 -0.24 -9.13 5.96
N GLY A 22 -0.40 -9.96 4.93
CA GLY A 22 -0.22 -11.39 5.07
C GLY A 22 -1.02 -12.21 4.08
N VAL A 23 -1.43 -13.41 4.50
CA VAL A 23 -1.98 -14.44 3.61
C VAL A 23 -3.34 -14.93 4.11
N LEU A 24 -4.26 -15.17 3.17
CA LEU A 24 -5.56 -15.78 3.39
C LEU A 24 -5.45 -17.32 3.29
N PRO A 25 -6.37 -18.10 3.87
CA PRO A 25 -6.33 -19.56 3.83
C PRO A 25 -6.33 -20.18 2.42
N ASP A 26 -6.76 -19.44 1.41
CA ASP A 26 -6.76 -19.85 0.00
C ASP A 26 -5.47 -19.47 -0.76
N GLY A 27 -4.48 -18.92 -0.06
CA GLY A 27 -3.18 -18.54 -0.60
C GLY A 27 -3.12 -17.14 -1.23
N ARG A 28 -4.23 -16.40 -1.23
CA ARG A 28 -4.21 -14.97 -1.63
C ARG A 28 -3.48 -14.15 -0.59
N GLN A 29 -2.83 -13.09 -1.02
CA GLN A 29 -2.15 -12.15 -0.12
C GLN A 29 -3.00 -10.90 0.06
N PHE A 30 -2.82 -10.18 1.17
CA PHE A 30 -3.51 -8.92 1.42
C PHE A 30 -2.59 -7.84 1.98
N PHE A 31 -2.98 -6.59 1.74
CA PHE A 31 -2.37 -5.42 2.34
C PHE A 31 -3.47 -4.42 2.72
N LEU A 32 -3.64 -4.18 4.02
CA LEU A 32 -4.59 -3.22 4.58
C LEU A 32 -3.84 -2.04 5.21
N THR A 33 -4.08 -0.84 4.71
CA THR A 33 -3.33 0.36 5.13
C THR A 33 -4.18 1.63 5.11
N THR A 34 -3.63 2.73 5.63
CA THR A 34 -4.26 4.05 5.71
C THR A 34 -3.45 5.10 4.95
N PRO A 35 -3.48 5.10 3.60
CA PRO A 35 -2.77 6.09 2.82
C PRO A 35 -3.40 7.47 2.99
N PHE A 36 -2.63 8.52 2.68
CA PHE A 36 -3.08 9.90 2.86
C PHE A 36 -2.50 10.85 1.81
N VAL A 37 -3.28 11.86 1.44
CA VAL A 37 -2.80 13.01 0.66
C VAL A 37 -2.60 14.16 1.64
N PRO A 38 -1.38 14.70 1.80
CA PRO A 38 -1.14 15.82 2.69
C PRO A 38 -1.83 17.09 2.17
N ALA A 39 -2.33 17.92 3.09
CA ALA A 39 -2.85 19.24 2.73
C ALA A 39 -1.72 20.14 2.22
N ARG A 40 -1.87 20.75 1.04
CA ARG A 40 -0.88 21.65 0.42
C ARG A 40 -1.58 22.89 -0.13
N GLY A 41 -1.22 24.06 0.39
CA GLY A 41 -1.81 25.33 -0.04
C GLY A 41 -3.33 25.34 0.12
N SER A 42 -4.06 25.41 -0.99
CA SER A 42 -5.53 25.37 -1.03
C SER A 42 -6.12 23.95 -1.08
N GLU A 43 -5.30 22.92 -1.29
CA GLU A 43 -5.74 21.53 -1.31
C GLU A 43 -5.85 21.00 0.12
N GLN A 44 -7.03 20.49 0.48
CA GLN A 44 -7.32 20.06 1.84
C GLN A 44 -6.69 18.69 2.19
N GLY A 45 -6.16 17.97 1.20
CA GLY A 45 -5.68 16.60 1.37
C GLY A 45 -6.81 15.61 1.59
N GLY A 46 -6.46 14.40 2.05
CA GLY A 46 -7.43 13.34 2.30
C GLY A 46 -6.84 12.18 3.07
N GLU A 47 -7.66 11.55 3.89
CA GLU A 47 -7.34 10.36 4.66
C GLU A 47 -8.16 9.20 4.11
N PHE A 48 -7.53 8.03 3.98
CA PHE A 48 -8.15 6.88 3.33
C PHE A 48 -7.97 5.60 4.15
N VAL A 49 -8.79 4.60 3.84
CA VAL A 49 -8.52 3.19 4.17
C VAL A 49 -8.47 2.44 2.85
N ALA A 50 -7.42 1.66 2.65
CA ALA A 50 -7.22 0.88 1.44
C ALA A 50 -6.91 -0.57 1.80
N LEU A 51 -7.65 -1.49 1.17
CA LEU A 51 -7.42 -2.93 1.22
C LEU A 51 -7.17 -3.43 -0.18
N TYR A 52 -6.03 -4.08 -0.36
CA TYR A 52 -5.64 -4.72 -1.61
C TYR A 52 -5.59 -6.23 -1.41
N LEU A 53 -6.07 -6.97 -2.40
CA LEU A 53 -5.98 -8.43 -2.46
C LEU A 53 -5.15 -8.82 -3.66
N PHE A 54 -4.26 -9.78 -3.47
CA PHE A 54 -3.34 -10.27 -4.49
C PHE A 54 -3.45 -11.78 -4.64
N SER A 55 -3.09 -12.28 -5.82
CA SER A 55 -2.92 -13.71 -6.04
C SER A 55 -1.73 -14.25 -5.24
N ALA A 56 -1.61 -15.58 -5.15
CA ALA A 56 -0.40 -16.21 -4.63
C ALA A 56 0.85 -15.76 -5.40
N ASP A 57 0.73 -15.52 -6.71
CA ASP A 57 1.84 -14.99 -7.55
C ASP A 57 2.06 -13.47 -7.42
N GLY A 58 1.40 -12.78 -6.48
CA GLY A 58 1.63 -11.36 -6.20
C GLY A 58 0.91 -10.36 -7.12
N ASN A 59 0.04 -10.81 -8.02
CA ASN A 59 -0.72 -9.93 -8.91
C ASN A 59 -1.95 -9.35 -8.21
N LEU A 60 -2.23 -8.06 -8.40
CA LEU A 60 -3.44 -7.42 -7.86
C LEU A 60 -4.71 -8.09 -8.41
N LEU A 61 -5.59 -8.53 -7.51
CA LEU A 61 -6.90 -9.11 -7.82
C LEU A 61 -8.04 -8.12 -7.56
N ASP A 62 -7.99 -7.40 -6.45
CA ASP A 62 -9.02 -6.45 -6.05
C ASP A 62 -8.45 -5.31 -5.19
N ALA A 63 -9.11 -4.16 -5.25
CA ALA A 63 -8.75 -2.97 -4.48
C ALA A 63 -10.02 -2.26 -3.96
N ARG A 64 -10.16 -2.25 -2.63
CA ARG A 64 -11.21 -1.53 -1.92
C ARG A 64 -10.62 -0.30 -1.25
N ILE A 65 -11.09 0.89 -1.62
CA ILE A 65 -10.56 2.16 -1.11
C ILE A 65 -11.73 3.07 -0.73
N GLU A 66 -11.68 3.63 0.48
CA GLU A 66 -12.70 4.56 0.99
C GLU A 66 -12.04 5.87 1.44
N SER A 67 -12.71 6.98 1.16
CA SER A 67 -12.25 8.33 1.55
C SER A 67 -12.95 8.78 2.82
N PHE A 68 -12.18 9.33 3.75
CA PHE A 68 -12.69 9.92 4.99
C PHE A 68 -12.53 11.46 4.99
N GLY A 69 -12.20 12.02 3.83
CA GLY A 69 -12.01 13.45 3.65
C GLY A 69 -10.75 14.00 4.34
N PRO A 70 -10.65 15.33 4.44
CA PRO A 70 -9.51 16.02 5.05
C PRO A 70 -9.35 15.71 6.54
N ARG A 71 -8.11 15.74 7.01
CA ARG A 71 -7.78 15.52 8.44
C ARG A 71 -8.46 16.51 9.40
N SER A 72 -8.78 17.72 8.93
CA SER A 72 -9.51 18.74 9.71
C SER A 72 -10.97 18.38 9.99
N THR A 73 -11.57 17.50 9.20
CA THR A 73 -12.97 17.06 9.31
C THR A 73 -13.11 15.56 9.50
N LEU A 74 -11.99 14.85 9.69
CA LEU A 74 -11.94 13.40 9.78
C LEU A 74 -12.72 12.90 11.00
N ASP A 75 -13.66 11.98 10.76
CA ASP A 75 -14.19 11.12 11.82
C ASP A 75 -13.22 9.94 12.05
N GLU A 76 -12.32 10.11 13.00
CA GLU A 76 -11.33 9.08 13.35
C GLU A 76 -11.99 7.78 13.84
N ALA A 77 -13.12 7.88 14.55
CA ALA A 77 -13.80 6.70 15.08
C ALA A 77 -14.42 5.88 13.95
N LEU A 78 -15.02 6.56 12.97
CA LEU A 78 -15.52 5.92 11.77
C LEU A 78 -14.39 5.27 10.96
N ARG A 79 -13.27 5.97 10.75
CA ARG A 79 -12.10 5.41 10.04
C ARG A 79 -11.57 4.14 10.71
N ARG A 80 -11.34 4.20 12.02
CA ARG A 80 -10.85 3.05 12.82
C ARG A 80 -11.84 1.88 12.78
N ARG A 81 -13.14 2.17 12.86
CA ARG A 81 -14.19 1.14 12.75
C ARG A 81 -14.19 0.48 11.37
N THR A 82 -14.09 1.27 10.30
CA THR A 82 -14.03 0.74 8.93
C THR A 82 -12.79 -0.14 8.73
N TYR A 83 -11.63 0.32 9.19
CA TYR A 83 -10.38 -0.43 9.14
C TYR A 83 -10.51 -1.79 9.86
N GLY A 84 -10.95 -1.78 11.11
CA GLY A 84 -11.13 -3.01 11.89
C GLY A 84 -12.21 -3.94 11.32
N GLN A 85 -13.28 -3.38 10.74
CA GLN A 85 -14.30 -4.17 10.05
C GLN A 85 -13.72 -4.88 8.82
N TRP A 86 -12.94 -4.19 7.99
CA TRP A 86 -12.35 -4.80 6.79
C TRP A 86 -11.34 -5.89 7.15
N LEU A 87 -10.54 -5.68 8.20
CA LEU A 87 -9.67 -6.73 8.73
C LEU A 87 -10.48 -7.94 9.19
N THR A 88 -11.58 -7.72 9.93
CA THR A 88 -12.47 -8.80 10.38
C THR A 88 -13.13 -9.53 9.21
N ASP A 89 -13.50 -8.81 8.15
CA ASP A 89 -14.14 -9.36 6.95
C ASP A 89 -13.19 -10.28 6.15
N LEU A 90 -11.86 -10.15 6.31
CA LEU A 90 -10.89 -11.05 5.69
C LEU A 90 -10.91 -12.46 6.30
N GLY A 91 -11.40 -12.61 7.54
CA GLY A 91 -11.49 -13.89 8.24
C GLY A 91 -10.16 -14.35 8.85
N ASP A 92 -9.90 -15.66 8.79
CA ASP A 92 -8.74 -16.30 9.42
C ASP A 92 -7.44 -16.08 8.62
N VAL A 93 -6.89 -14.87 8.68
CA VAL A 93 -5.63 -14.52 8.03
C VAL A 93 -4.41 -14.89 8.88
N SER A 94 -3.27 -15.17 8.21
CA SER A 94 -1.95 -15.19 8.83
C SER A 94 -1.24 -13.88 8.54
N PHE A 95 -0.69 -13.25 9.58
CA PHE A 95 0.17 -12.07 9.44
C PHE A 95 1.60 -12.52 9.18
N GLU A 96 2.09 -12.29 7.97
CA GLU A 96 3.40 -12.74 7.51
C GLU A 96 3.86 -11.92 6.29
N ARG A 97 5.11 -12.16 5.87
CA ARG A 97 5.70 -11.57 4.66
C ARG A 97 4.82 -11.80 3.43
N ILE A 98 4.72 -10.78 2.59
CA ILE A 98 4.09 -10.86 1.27
C ILE A 98 5.08 -10.51 0.14
N GLU A 99 4.83 -11.04 -1.04
CA GLU A 99 5.59 -10.77 -2.27
C GLU A 99 4.61 -10.39 -3.38
N ILE A 100 4.62 -9.11 -3.78
CA ILE A 100 3.60 -8.53 -4.65
C ILE A 100 4.21 -7.67 -5.75
N ALA A 101 3.55 -7.64 -6.91
CA ALA A 101 3.97 -6.81 -8.02
C ALA A 101 3.63 -5.33 -7.76
N PRO A 102 4.48 -4.37 -8.18
CA PRO A 102 4.08 -2.96 -8.24
C PRO A 102 2.76 -2.78 -8.99
N PHE A 103 1.88 -1.94 -8.47
CA PHE A 103 0.53 -1.74 -9.00
C PHE A 103 0.04 -0.31 -8.76
N SER A 104 -0.93 0.11 -9.57
CA SER A 104 -1.58 1.41 -9.42
C SER A 104 -3.07 1.31 -9.68
N VAL A 105 -3.88 1.94 -8.82
CA VAL A 105 -5.33 2.02 -8.93
C VAL A 105 -5.76 3.47 -8.77
N ASP A 106 -6.42 4.03 -9.79
CA ASP A 106 -6.99 5.37 -9.71
C ASP A 106 -8.36 5.39 -9.03
N ARG A 107 -8.49 6.19 -7.96
CA ARG A 107 -9.74 6.46 -7.24
C ARG A 107 -9.72 7.90 -6.73
N PHE A 108 -10.89 8.55 -6.69
CA PHE A 108 -11.01 9.93 -6.18
C PHE A 108 -10.10 10.95 -6.89
N GLY A 109 -9.63 10.67 -8.11
CA GLY A 109 -8.65 11.50 -8.82
C GLY A 109 -7.22 11.39 -8.28
N THR A 110 -6.90 10.32 -7.55
CA THR A 110 -5.59 10.04 -6.98
C THR A 110 -5.19 8.60 -7.29
N SER A 111 -3.90 8.36 -7.52
CA SER A 111 -3.36 7.03 -7.74
C SER A 111 -2.92 6.40 -6.42
N PHE A 112 -3.35 5.17 -6.19
CA PHE A 112 -3.07 4.39 -4.99
C PHE A 112 -2.30 3.13 -5.35
N GLY A 113 -1.33 2.74 -4.53
CA GLY A 113 -0.65 1.46 -4.64
C GLY A 113 0.84 1.55 -4.40
N LEU A 114 1.57 0.58 -4.94
CA LEU A 114 3.02 0.51 -4.91
C LEU A 114 3.55 0.90 -6.29
N ILE A 115 3.94 2.16 -6.44
CA ILE A 115 4.27 2.76 -7.72
C ILE A 115 5.77 2.70 -7.94
N ALA A 116 6.18 1.91 -8.94
CA ALA A 116 7.57 1.88 -9.40
C ALA A 116 7.91 3.19 -10.14
N GLN A 117 8.87 3.92 -9.61
CA GLN A 117 9.40 5.16 -10.16
C GLN A 117 10.79 4.89 -10.76
N PRO A 118 11.01 5.26 -12.04
CA PRO A 118 12.32 5.16 -12.66
C PRO A 118 13.32 6.12 -11.99
N PRO A 119 14.62 5.81 -12.08
CA PRO A 119 15.69 6.78 -11.79
C PRO A 119 15.44 8.13 -12.46
N GLU A 120 15.64 9.24 -11.74
CA GLU A 120 15.59 10.58 -12.35
C GLU A 120 16.89 10.90 -13.09
N GLU A 121 18.03 10.47 -12.54
CA GLU A 121 19.35 10.56 -13.15
C GLU A 121 19.95 9.17 -13.45
N GLU A 122 20.97 9.09 -14.31
CA GLU A 122 21.58 7.80 -14.71
C GLU A 122 22.21 7.02 -13.53
N ASP A 123 22.63 7.72 -12.48
CA ASP A 123 23.23 7.13 -11.28
C ASP A 123 22.22 6.88 -10.14
N ASP A 124 20.95 7.25 -10.33
CA ASP A 124 19.89 6.98 -9.37
C ASP A 124 19.38 5.54 -9.47
N GLN A 125 18.79 5.06 -8.39
CA GLN A 125 18.17 3.73 -8.34
C GLN A 125 16.66 3.80 -8.55
N TRP A 126 16.10 2.71 -9.07
CA TRP A 126 14.66 2.50 -9.08
C TRP A 126 14.12 2.60 -7.65
N THR A 127 12.91 3.12 -7.51
CA THR A 127 12.23 3.21 -6.21
C THR A 127 10.80 2.71 -6.37
N VAL A 128 10.28 1.96 -5.41
CA VAL A 128 8.83 1.70 -5.33
C VAL A 128 8.28 2.42 -4.11
N THR A 129 7.31 3.32 -4.31
CA THR A 129 6.71 4.08 -3.21
C THR A 129 5.27 3.66 -2.94
N CYS A 130 4.87 3.62 -1.68
CA CYS A 130 3.48 3.43 -1.29
C CYS A 130 2.73 4.75 -1.36
N GLU A 131 1.84 4.88 -2.35
CA GLU A 131 1.11 6.11 -2.65
C GLU A 131 -0.40 5.95 -2.37
N PRO A 132 -1.09 7.06 -2.04
CA PRO A 132 -0.54 8.38 -1.74
C PRO A 132 0.08 8.46 -0.33
N GLY A 133 1.06 9.35 -0.20
CA GLY A 133 1.63 9.75 1.08
C GLY A 133 3.11 9.40 1.20
N ASN A 134 3.59 8.47 0.35
CA ASN A 134 4.97 8.02 0.28
C ASN A 134 5.53 7.70 1.68
N TYR A 135 4.81 6.84 2.40
CA TYR A 135 5.16 6.44 3.78
C TYR A 135 5.90 5.10 3.86
N MET A 136 6.11 4.45 2.71
CA MET A 136 7.00 3.31 2.55
C MET A 136 7.71 3.45 1.20
N ALA A 137 9.03 3.40 1.20
CA ALA A 137 9.84 3.39 -0.01
C ALA A 137 10.74 2.15 -0.03
N PHE A 138 10.72 1.42 -1.15
CA PHE A 138 11.48 0.20 -1.34
C PHE A 138 12.55 0.41 -2.40
N TYR A 139 13.68 -0.25 -2.20
CA TYR A 139 14.86 -0.20 -3.07
C TYR A 139 15.43 -1.61 -3.26
N GLU A 140 16.41 -1.75 -4.15
CA GLU A 140 17.13 -3.01 -4.26
C GLU A 140 17.88 -3.37 -2.97
N PRO A 141 17.95 -4.66 -2.61
CA PRO A 141 17.36 -5.79 -3.32
C PRO A 141 15.84 -5.92 -3.04
N TRP A 142 15.06 -6.13 -4.09
CA TRP A 142 13.59 -6.14 -4.05
C TRP A 142 12.97 -7.24 -3.17
N ASP A 143 13.76 -8.27 -2.85
CA ASP A 143 13.39 -9.38 -1.97
C ASP A 143 13.83 -9.17 -0.50
N SER A 144 14.41 -8.03 -0.14
CA SER A 144 14.77 -7.72 1.25
C SER A 144 13.55 -7.76 2.17
N GLY A 145 12.46 -7.13 1.73
CA GLY A 145 11.26 -6.92 2.55
C GLY A 145 11.33 -5.69 3.45
N ASP A 146 12.48 -5.00 3.45
CA ASP A 146 12.72 -3.78 4.21
C ASP A 146 12.25 -2.55 3.41
N TYR A 147 11.87 -1.48 4.12
CA TYR A 147 11.47 -0.20 3.53
C TYR A 147 11.96 0.99 4.36
N ASP A 148 12.11 2.14 3.70
CA ASP A 148 12.40 3.43 4.32
C ASP A 148 11.10 4.24 4.53
N THR A 149 11.09 5.09 5.57
CA THR A 149 9.96 5.97 5.97
C THR A 149 10.39 7.42 6.13
#